data_AF-A0A9E4LS27-F1
#
_entry.id   AF-A0A9E4LS27-F1
#
_cell.length_a   1.000
_cell.length_b   1.000
_cell.length_c   1.000
_cell.angle_alpha   90.00
_cell.angle_beta   90.00
_cell.angle_gamma   90.00
#
_symmetry.space_group_name_H-M   'P 1'
#
loop_
_entity.id
_entity.type
_entity.pdbx_description
1 polymer ?
#
loop_
_entity_poly.entity_id
_entity_poly.type
_entity_poly.pdbx_seq_one_letter_code
_entity_poly.pdbx_strand_id
1 'polypeptide(L)'
;MSDTPAPTAPVADGEAAQIIDQGYRSYDGPRTGLAGSVRSVVRYSVRHTLGLGRPARHKVLPWLAVVIALVPAVVFVGLAVVLNVDLITEEILPDYHQYYGFITTALFFYCGIVVPDILVSDRRSGMLQMYLSTPLQRWSYLASKALAVALTLAVLTIGPVLFLLVAYTIEGSGPDGLIEWIKIFVRIIVAGGAISAAFTAASLAAASLTDRRAFASVGVILLLWGSGFVTLALVEAADMSANIYAFDLGGISDELKNRIYSIEGIDPIGAQGPGPDDDFSPGAGRAGLSTTFVAAANLAWVAVGSAVVWWRYRRLAMSR
;
A
#
# COMPACT_ATOMS: atom_id res chain seq x y z
N MET A 1 -65.24 -30.66 -27.88
CA MET A 1 -64.37 -30.10 -26.81
C MET A 1 -63.09 -30.90 -26.84
N SER A 2 -62.05 -30.33 -27.46
CA SER A 2 -60.74 -30.95 -27.66
C SER A 2 -59.78 -30.46 -26.58
N ASP A 3 -59.40 -31.34 -25.66
CA ASP A 3 -58.32 -31.09 -24.71
C ASP A 3 -56.99 -31.06 -25.47
N THR A 4 -56.29 -29.93 -25.38
CA THR A 4 -54.93 -29.78 -25.90
C THR A 4 -53.97 -30.26 -24.81
N PRO A 5 -53.09 -31.25 -25.06
CA PRO A 5 -52.14 -31.69 -24.06
C PRO A 5 -51.11 -30.58 -23.79
N ALA A 6 -50.76 -30.39 -22.51
CA ALA A 6 -49.76 -29.44 -22.08
C ALA A 6 -48.40 -29.76 -22.74
N PRO A 7 -47.59 -28.74 -23.10
CA PRO A 7 -46.28 -28.97 -23.71
C PRO A 7 -45.37 -29.69 -22.72
N THR A 8 -44.93 -30.89 -23.09
CA THR A 8 -43.88 -31.62 -22.37
C THR A 8 -42.58 -30.85 -22.51
N ALA A 9 -42.09 -30.27 -21.41
CA ALA A 9 -40.76 -29.67 -21.36
C ALA A 9 -39.71 -30.72 -21.75
N PRO A 10 -38.69 -30.36 -22.55
CA PRO A 10 -37.63 -31.28 -22.90
C PRO A 10 -36.93 -31.73 -21.63
N VAL A 11 -36.89 -33.05 -21.41
CA VAL A 11 -36.05 -33.66 -20.37
C VAL A 11 -34.61 -33.41 -20.80
N ALA A 12 -33.97 -32.43 -20.18
CA ALA A 12 -32.55 -32.23 -20.35
C ALA A 12 -31.83 -33.42 -19.72
N ASP A 13 -31.27 -34.29 -20.55
CA ASP A 13 -30.21 -35.22 -20.14
C ASP A 13 -29.00 -34.38 -19.71
N GLY A 14 -28.90 -34.05 -18.43
CA GLY A 14 -27.84 -33.20 -17.92
C GLY A 14 -27.92 -33.01 -16.41
N GLU A 15 -26.96 -33.61 -15.70
CA GLU A 15 -26.54 -33.34 -14.33
C GLU A 15 -27.66 -32.89 -13.36
N ALA A 16 -28.20 -33.86 -12.60
CA ALA A 16 -29.25 -33.65 -11.61
C ALA A 16 -29.05 -32.35 -10.80
N ALA A 17 -30.05 -31.47 -10.82
CA ALA A 17 -30.05 -30.25 -10.02
C ALA A 17 -29.78 -30.58 -8.55
N GLN A 18 -28.56 -30.27 -8.09
CA GLN A 18 -28.14 -30.58 -6.73
C GLN A 18 -28.58 -29.46 -5.79
N ILE A 19 -29.60 -29.73 -4.96
CA ILE A 19 -29.97 -28.84 -3.86
C ILE A 19 -28.91 -29.01 -2.77
N ILE A 20 -27.98 -28.07 -2.70
CA ILE A 20 -27.01 -28.00 -1.60
C ILE A 20 -27.68 -27.25 -0.45
N ASP A 21 -28.22 -27.99 0.50
CA ASP A 21 -28.71 -27.42 1.76
C ASP A 21 -27.52 -26.98 2.61
N GLN A 22 -27.14 -25.71 2.48
CA GLN A 22 -26.23 -25.08 3.43
C GLN A 22 -27.03 -24.73 4.67
N GLY A 23 -27.06 -25.65 5.65
CA GLY A 23 -27.74 -25.44 6.91
C GLY A 23 -27.35 -24.10 7.54
N TYR A 24 -28.31 -23.18 7.65
CA TYR A 24 -28.10 -21.90 8.32
C TYR A 24 -28.03 -22.13 9.82
N ARG A 25 -26.90 -21.78 10.44
CA ARG A 25 -26.78 -21.79 11.90
C ARG A 25 -27.36 -20.50 12.45
N SER A 26 -28.33 -20.60 13.38
CA SER A 26 -28.79 -19.42 14.11
C SER A 26 -27.62 -18.78 14.86
N TYR A 27 -27.53 -17.44 14.78
CA TYR A 27 -26.55 -16.67 15.54
C TYR A 27 -27.27 -15.98 16.69
N ASP A 28 -27.10 -16.53 17.88
CA ASP A 28 -27.72 -16.03 19.13
C ASP A 28 -26.78 -15.09 19.91
N GLY A 29 -25.64 -14.70 19.32
CA GLY A 29 -24.69 -13.79 19.94
C GLY A 29 -25.12 -12.31 19.91
N PRO A 30 -24.50 -11.46 20.73
CA PRO A 30 -24.81 -10.03 20.76
C PRO A 30 -24.50 -9.35 19.43
N ARG A 31 -25.43 -8.52 18.95
CA ARG A 31 -25.26 -7.74 17.72
C ARG A 31 -24.21 -6.65 17.94
N THR A 32 -23.12 -6.68 17.17
CA THR A 32 -21.94 -5.80 17.36
C THR A 32 -22.05 -4.43 16.67
N GLY A 33 -23.17 -4.15 15.99
CA GLY A 33 -23.45 -2.88 15.35
C GLY A 33 -22.44 -2.48 14.26
N LEU A 34 -22.34 -1.17 13.99
CA LEU A 34 -21.46 -0.61 12.96
C LEU A 34 -19.98 -0.94 13.18
N ALA A 35 -19.50 -0.79 14.42
CA ALA A 35 -18.09 -1.06 14.76
C ALA A 35 -17.72 -2.53 14.52
N GLY A 36 -18.63 -3.45 14.82
CA GLY A 36 -18.47 -4.87 14.51
C GLY A 36 -18.37 -5.15 13.02
N SER A 37 -19.25 -4.55 12.21
CA SER A 37 -19.21 -4.67 10.76
C SER A 37 -17.92 -4.10 10.16
N VAL A 38 -17.50 -2.90 10.57
CA VAL A 38 -16.23 -2.27 10.16
C VAL A 38 -15.05 -3.18 10.49
N ARG A 39 -14.96 -3.65 11.74
CA ARG A 39 -13.88 -4.57 12.16
C ARG A 39 -13.84 -5.85 11.34
N SER A 40 -15.00 -6.37 10.95
CA SER A 40 -15.12 -7.59 10.17
C SER A 40 -14.62 -7.38 8.73
N VAL A 41 -15.00 -6.26 8.10
CA VAL A 41 -14.51 -5.88 6.76
C VAL A 41 -13.01 -5.62 6.77
N VAL A 42 -12.49 -4.92 7.79
CA VAL A 42 -11.06 -4.68 7.95
C VAL A 42 -10.31 -6.01 8.07
N ARG A 43 -10.70 -6.87 9.02
CA ARG A 43 -10.05 -8.16 9.26
C ARG A 43 -10.09 -9.06 8.02
N TYR A 44 -11.22 -9.11 7.33
CA TYR A 44 -11.34 -9.87 6.10
C TYR A 44 -10.44 -9.30 5.00
N SER A 45 -10.44 -7.98 4.82
CA SER A 45 -9.67 -7.32 3.77
C SER A 45 -8.16 -7.47 4.00
N VAL A 46 -7.66 -7.35 5.23
CA VAL A 46 -6.26 -7.64 5.59
C VAL A 46 -5.87 -9.09 5.28
N ARG A 47 -6.77 -10.05 5.58
CA ARG A 47 -6.53 -11.46 5.24
C ARG A 47 -6.53 -11.70 3.74
N HIS A 48 -7.46 -11.06 3.03
CA HIS A 48 -7.58 -11.13 1.57
C HIS A 48 -6.32 -10.61 0.89
N THR A 49 -5.79 -9.47 1.33
CA THR A 49 -4.56 -8.89 0.77
C THR A 49 -3.33 -9.75 1.01
N LEU A 50 -3.31 -10.53 2.08
CA LEU A 50 -2.23 -11.49 2.38
C LEU A 50 -2.45 -12.88 1.76
N GLY A 51 -3.55 -13.09 1.04
CA GLY A 51 -3.93 -14.39 0.48
C GLY A 51 -4.26 -15.46 1.53
N LEU A 52 -4.59 -15.06 2.76
CA LEU A 52 -4.94 -15.98 3.85
C LEU A 52 -6.32 -16.60 3.62
N GLY A 53 -6.44 -17.91 3.86
CA GLY A 53 -7.67 -18.67 3.59
C GLY A 53 -7.89 -19.07 2.13
N ARG A 54 -6.88 -18.91 1.27
CA ARG A 54 -6.90 -19.31 -0.15
C ARG A 54 -5.77 -20.30 -0.47
N PRO A 55 -5.89 -21.09 -1.56
CA PRO A 55 -4.82 -22.00 -1.98
C PRO A 55 -3.52 -21.24 -2.28
N ALA A 56 -2.38 -21.91 -2.11
CA ALA A 56 -1.04 -21.31 -2.06
C ALA A 56 -0.72 -20.36 -3.23
N ARG A 57 -1.27 -20.62 -4.42
CA ARG A 57 -1.11 -19.75 -5.61
C ARG A 57 -1.50 -18.28 -5.38
N HIS A 58 -2.43 -18.00 -4.47
CA HIS A 58 -2.85 -16.62 -4.16
C HIS A 58 -1.97 -15.93 -3.11
N LYS A 59 -1.06 -16.67 -2.48
CA LYS A 59 -0.13 -16.13 -1.48
C LYS A 59 1.16 -15.63 -2.13
N VAL A 60 1.52 -16.15 -3.29
CA VAL A 60 2.80 -15.83 -3.97
C VAL A 60 2.99 -14.33 -4.14
N LEU A 61 2.03 -13.64 -4.74
CA LEU A 61 2.15 -12.21 -5.06
C LEU A 61 2.30 -11.30 -3.82
N PRO A 62 1.42 -11.36 -2.79
CA PRO A 62 1.58 -10.51 -1.63
C PRO A 62 2.81 -10.86 -0.78
N TRP A 63 3.17 -12.14 -0.67
CA TRP A 63 4.37 -12.55 0.06
C TRP A 63 5.66 -12.22 -0.68
N LEU A 64 5.64 -12.17 -2.02
CA LEU A 64 6.78 -11.69 -2.79
C LEU A 64 7.15 -10.25 -2.40
N ALA A 65 6.18 -9.36 -2.24
CA ALA A 65 6.45 -8.00 -1.77
C ALA A 65 7.05 -7.98 -0.35
N VAL A 66 6.53 -8.82 0.56
CA VAL A 66 7.11 -8.96 1.92
C VAL A 66 8.55 -9.46 1.84
N VAL A 67 8.83 -10.44 0.99
CA VAL A 67 10.18 -10.98 0.78
C VAL A 67 11.11 -9.90 0.23
N ILE A 68 10.69 -9.15 -0.81
CA ILE A 68 11.49 -8.04 -1.37
C ILE A 68 11.79 -6.98 -0.30
N ALA A 69 10.82 -6.68 0.58
CA ALA A 69 11.00 -5.68 1.62
C ALA A 69 11.84 -6.17 2.83
N LEU A 70 11.81 -7.46 3.17
CA LEU A 70 12.39 -7.98 4.41
C LEU A 70 13.72 -8.71 4.20
N VAL A 71 13.90 -9.41 3.07
CA VAL A 71 15.11 -10.21 2.82
C VAL A 71 16.38 -9.34 2.83
N PRO A 72 16.43 -8.15 2.20
CA PRO A 72 17.62 -7.31 2.29
C PRO A 72 18.02 -7.01 3.73
N ALA A 73 17.09 -6.64 4.61
CA ALA A 73 17.36 -6.38 6.02
C ALA A 73 17.94 -7.62 6.73
N VAL A 74 17.38 -8.80 6.48
CA VAL A 74 17.89 -10.05 7.08
C VAL A 74 19.30 -10.36 6.56
N VAL A 75 19.55 -10.15 5.27
CA VAL A 75 20.88 -10.37 4.66
C VAL A 75 21.90 -9.39 5.23
N PHE A 76 21.53 -8.11 5.35
CA PHE A 76 22.37 -7.06 5.92
C PHE A 76 22.76 -7.38 7.37
N VAL A 77 21.78 -7.69 8.22
CA VAL A 77 22.03 -8.10 9.62
C VAL A 77 22.82 -9.41 9.70
N GLY A 78 22.58 -10.36 8.78
CA GLY A 78 23.34 -11.60 8.75
C GLY A 78 24.81 -11.37 8.39
N LEU A 79 25.09 -10.51 7.41
CA LEU A 79 26.44 -10.15 7.00
C LEU A 79 27.17 -9.41 8.12
N ALA A 80 26.47 -8.51 8.79
CA ALA A 80 26.93 -7.74 9.94
C ALA A 80 27.53 -8.65 11.03
N VAL A 81 26.74 -9.63 11.47
CA VAL A 81 27.13 -10.61 12.49
C VAL A 81 28.30 -11.49 12.04
N VAL A 82 28.35 -11.87 10.75
CA VAL A 82 29.40 -12.77 10.23
C VAL A 82 30.74 -12.07 10.07
N LEU A 83 30.74 -10.81 9.62
CA LEU A 83 31.98 -10.07 9.36
C LEU A 83 32.58 -9.47 10.64
N ASN A 84 31.79 -9.30 11.71
CA ASN A 84 32.24 -8.74 12.99
C ASN A 84 32.95 -7.37 12.83
N VAL A 85 32.41 -6.55 11.92
CA VAL A 85 32.88 -5.19 11.61
C VAL A 85 31.92 -4.19 12.27
N ASP A 86 32.39 -2.98 12.60
CA ASP A 86 31.53 -1.90 13.09
C ASP A 86 30.93 -1.15 11.89
N LEU A 87 29.74 -1.59 11.48
CA LEU A 87 29.28 -1.49 10.08
C LEU A 87 28.68 -0.15 9.64
N ILE A 88 28.38 0.72 10.60
CA ILE A 88 27.98 2.11 10.31
C ILE A 88 29.22 2.94 9.96
N THR A 89 30.36 2.65 10.60
CA THR A 89 31.62 3.38 10.40
C THR A 89 32.30 3.05 9.07
N GLU A 90 32.07 1.86 8.51
CA GLU A 90 32.59 1.46 7.19
C GLU A 90 31.61 1.67 6.02
N GLU A 91 30.44 2.27 6.24
CA GLU A 91 29.45 2.59 5.19
C GLU A 91 28.91 1.34 4.42
N ILE A 92 29.04 0.15 5.01
CA ILE A 92 28.64 -1.14 4.40
C ILE A 92 27.13 -1.39 4.56
N LEU A 93 26.51 -0.88 5.64
CA LEU A 93 25.10 -1.09 5.94
C LEU A 93 24.26 0.18 5.73
N PRO A 94 23.04 0.06 5.16
CA PRO A 94 22.15 1.20 5.00
C PRO A 94 21.62 1.68 6.35
N ASP A 95 21.65 2.99 6.57
CA ASP A 95 20.96 3.62 7.70
C ASP A 95 19.43 3.43 7.59
N TYR A 96 18.70 3.65 8.69
CA TYR A 96 17.25 3.43 8.79
C TYR A 96 16.46 4.15 7.68
N HIS A 97 16.88 5.35 7.30
CA HIS A 97 16.21 6.13 6.25
C HIS A 97 16.51 5.61 4.84
N GLN A 98 17.71 5.10 4.59
CA GLN A 98 18.15 4.56 3.30
C GLN A 98 17.43 3.24 3.01
N TYR A 99 17.11 2.47 4.05
CA TYR A 99 16.42 1.20 3.89
C TYR A 99 15.03 1.34 3.23
N TYR A 100 14.40 2.51 3.31
CA TYR A 100 13.13 2.78 2.62
C TYR A 100 13.25 2.71 1.09
N GLY A 101 14.44 2.87 0.50
CA GLY A 101 14.66 2.65 -0.93
C GLY A 101 14.34 1.21 -1.36
N PHE A 102 14.77 0.22 -0.57
CA PHE A 102 14.43 -1.20 -0.79
C PHE A 102 12.93 -1.47 -0.61
N ILE A 103 12.32 -0.84 0.40
CA ILE A 103 10.88 -0.97 0.67
C ILE A 103 10.04 -0.38 -0.46
N THR A 104 10.48 0.73 -1.07
CA THR A 104 9.76 1.42 -2.14
C THR A 104 9.51 0.51 -3.34
N THR A 105 10.49 -0.33 -3.70
CA THR A 105 10.32 -1.37 -4.73
C THR A 105 9.20 -2.33 -4.36
N ALA A 106 9.18 -2.85 -3.13
CA ALA A 106 8.12 -3.73 -2.64
C ALA A 106 6.75 -3.04 -2.61
N LEU A 107 6.69 -1.76 -2.23
CA LEU A 107 5.47 -0.97 -2.22
C LEU A 107 4.86 -0.85 -3.61
N PHE A 108 5.68 -0.57 -4.62
CA PHE A 108 5.20 -0.47 -6.01
C PHE A 108 4.60 -1.79 -6.49
N PHE A 109 5.27 -2.92 -6.23
CA PHE A 109 4.73 -4.23 -6.57
C PHE A 109 3.42 -4.54 -5.84
N TYR A 110 3.38 -4.30 -4.53
CA TYR A 110 2.20 -4.57 -3.72
C TYR A 110 1.01 -3.69 -4.13
N CYS A 111 1.25 -2.40 -4.34
CA CYS A 111 0.23 -1.44 -4.75
C CYS A 111 -0.27 -1.70 -6.17
N GLY A 112 0.61 -2.08 -7.10
CA GLY A 112 0.22 -2.38 -8.48
C GLY A 112 -0.60 -3.68 -8.62
N ILE A 113 -0.35 -4.68 -7.77
CA ILE A 113 -0.89 -6.03 -7.96
C ILE A 113 -1.99 -6.39 -6.96
N VAL A 114 -1.79 -6.07 -5.68
CA VAL A 114 -2.64 -6.54 -4.57
C VAL A 114 -3.76 -5.55 -4.26
N VAL A 115 -3.42 -4.26 -4.12
CA VAL A 115 -4.36 -3.20 -3.74
C VAL A 115 -5.56 -3.07 -4.70
N PRO A 116 -5.39 -3.14 -6.04
CA PRO A 116 -6.51 -2.91 -6.96
C PRO A 116 -7.58 -4.00 -6.85
N ASP A 117 -7.17 -5.22 -6.52
CA ASP A 117 -8.07 -6.36 -6.36
C ASP A 117 -9.07 -6.13 -5.22
N ILE A 118 -8.74 -5.34 -4.20
CA ILE A 118 -9.57 -5.12 -3.01
C ILE A 118 -10.89 -4.41 -3.34
N LEU A 119 -10.84 -3.39 -4.21
CA LEU A 119 -12.02 -2.63 -4.63
C LEU A 119 -12.69 -3.21 -5.87
N VAL A 120 -11.89 -3.77 -6.78
CA VAL A 120 -12.39 -4.33 -8.03
C VAL A 120 -13.13 -5.65 -7.80
N SER A 121 -12.63 -6.52 -6.94
CA SER A 121 -13.26 -7.82 -6.67
C SER A 121 -14.66 -7.66 -6.08
N ASP A 122 -14.84 -6.74 -5.12
CA ASP A 122 -16.13 -6.48 -4.47
C ASP A 122 -17.18 -5.92 -5.45
N ARG A 123 -16.77 -5.10 -6.42
CA ARG A 123 -17.67 -4.57 -7.45
C ARG A 123 -18.01 -5.63 -8.49
N ARG A 124 -17.01 -6.36 -8.98
CA ARG A 124 -17.17 -7.39 -10.01
C ARG A 124 -18.03 -8.56 -9.53
N SER A 125 -17.94 -8.92 -8.25
CA SER A 125 -18.71 -10.02 -7.65
C SER A 125 -20.09 -9.62 -7.12
N GLY A 126 -20.45 -8.32 -7.17
CA GLY A 126 -21.68 -7.83 -6.56
C GLY A 126 -21.67 -7.79 -5.03
N MET A 127 -20.57 -8.20 -4.38
CA MET A 127 -20.42 -8.21 -2.93
C MET A 127 -20.58 -6.84 -2.28
N LEU A 128 -20.31 -5.74 -3.02
CA LEU A 128 -20.57 -4.38 -2.52
C LEU A 128 -22.02 -4.20 -2.07
N GLN A 129 -23.00 -4.75 -2.80
CA GLN A 129 -24.41 -4.63 -2.44
C GLN A 129 -24.72 -5.42 -1.16
N MET A 130 -24.10 -6.60 -1.00
CA MET A 130 -24.21 -7.43 0.19
C MET A 130 -23.57 -6.78 1.43
N TYR A 131 -22.47 -6.03 1.27
CA TYR A 131 -21.92 -5.25 2.38
C TYR A 131 -22.87 -4.12 2.81
N LEU A 132 -23.49 -3.44 1.85
CA LEU A 132 -24.37 -2.30 2.10
C LEU A 132 -25.80 -2.68 2.53
N SER A 133 -26.16 -3.96 2.51
CA SER A 133 -27.39 -4.47 3.14
C SER A 133 -27.24 -4.69 4.65
N THR A 134 -26.00 -4.62 5.16
CA THR A 134 -25.68 -4.64 6.60
C THR A 134 -25.69 -3.19 7.16
N PRO A 135 -25.39 -2.91 8.44
CA PRO A 135 -25.42 -1.54 8.97
C PRO A 135 -24.28 -0.64 8.42
N LEU A 136 -23.52 -1.10 7.43
CA LEU A 136 -22.46 -0.33 6.76
C LEU A 136 -23.04 0.69 5.79
N GLN A 137 -22.58 1.93 5.94
CA GLN A 137 -22.72 2.98 4.94
C GLN A 137 -21.54 2.93 3.95
N ARG A 138 -21.70 3.59 2.79
CA ARG A 138 -20.66 3.67 1.75
C ARG A 138 -19.32 4.21 2.29
N TRP A 139 -19.38 5.27 3.11
CA TRP A 139 -18.18 5.83 3.74
C TRP A 139 -17.52 4.84 4.71
N SER A 140 -18.29 4.21 5.61
CA SER A 140 -17.72 3.23 6.54
C SER A 140 -17.14 2.00 5.85
N TYR A 141 -17.72 1.58 4.72
CA TYR A 141 -17.15 0.52 3.88
C TYR A 141 -15.80 0.96 3.29
N LEU A 142 -15.74 2.14 2.67
CA LEU A 142 -14.52 2.67 2.07
C LEU A 142 -13.42 2.90 3.11
N ALA A 143 -13.77 3.47 4.27
CA ALA A 143 -12.86 3.65 5.39
C ALA A 143 -12.34 2.30 5.89
N SER A 144 -13.18 1.26 5.94
CA SER A 144 -12.74 -0.10 6.31
C SER A 144 -11.74 -0.67 5.31
N LYS A 145 -11.98 -0.48 4.00
CA LYS A 145 -11.05 -0.92 2.94
C LYS A 145 -9.74 -0.14 2.99
N ALA A 146 -9.81 1.18 3.10
CA ALA A 146 -8.66 2.06 3.23
C ALA A 146 -7.83 1.70 4.45
N LEU A 147 -8.45 1.50 5.62
CA LEU A 147 -7.76 1.11 6.84
C LEU A 147 -7.11 -0.28 6.71
N ALA A 148 -7.75 -1.24 6.03
CA ALA A 148 -7.12 -2.53 5.78
C ALA A 148 -5.85 -2.42 4.92
N VAL A 149 -5.90 -1.63 3.84
CA VAL A 149 -4.72 -1.39 2.98
C VAL A 149 -3.64 -0.62 3.73
N ALA A 150 -4.02 0.44 4.44
CA ALA A 150 -3.09 1.26 5.20
C ALA A 150 -2.36 0.42 6.26
N LEU A 151 -3.07 -0.48 6.96
CA LEU A 151 -2.44 -1.38 7.93
C LEU A 151 -1.47 -2.36 7.28
N THR A 152 -1.80 -2.95 6.12
CA THR A 152 -0.88 -3.89 5.47
C THR A 152 0.33 -3.20 4.86
N LEU A 153 0.14 -2.03 4.27
CA LEU A 153 1.26 -1.19 3.81
C LEU A 153 2.09 -0.70 5.00
N ALA A 154 1.47 -0.28 6.10
CA ALA A 154 2.18 0.13 7.30
C ALA A 154 3.06 -0.99 7.84
N VAL A 155 2.57 -2.24 7.89
CA VAL A 155 3.40 -3.40 8.27
C VAL A 155 4.57 -3.59 7.30
N LEU A 156 4.35 -3.40 6.00
CA LEU A 156 5.41 -3.53 4.99
C LEU A 156 6.47 -2.42 5.09
N THR A 157 6.07 -1.19 5.47
CA THR A 157 6.98 -0.06 5.62
C THR A 157 7.68 0.02 6.97
N ILE A 158 6.96 -0.33 8.03
CA ILE A 158 7.43 -0.19 9.42
C ILE A 158 8.16 -1.48 9.83
N GLY A 159 7.67 -2.65 9.41
CA GLY A 159 8.17 -3.95 9.86
C GLY A 159 9.67 -4.16 9.61
N PRO A 160 10.17 -4.03 8.37
CA PRO A 160 11.59 -4.23 8.08
C PRO A 160 12.50 -3.23 8.81
N VAL A 161 12.11 -1.96 8.92
CA VAL A 161 12.92 -0.93 9.59
C VAL A 161 12.90 -1.10 11.12
N LEU A 162 11.77 -1.50 11.70
CA LEU A 162 11.72 -1.90 13.11
C LEU A 162 12.59 -3.13 13.38
N PHE A 163 12.62 -4.09 12.45
CA PHE A 163 13.53 -5.23 12.55
C PHE A 163 14.99 -4.76 12.58
N LEU A 164 15.38 -3.84 11.70
CA LEU A 164 16.73 -3.23 11.73
C LEU A 164 17.02 -2.50 13.04
N LEU A 165 16.05 -1.74 13.58
CA LEU A 165 16.22 -1.04 14.86
C LEU A 165 16.55 -2.02 15.99
N VAL A 166 15.80 -3.12 16.08
CA VAL A 166 16.04 -4.16 17.07
C VAL A 166 17.37 -4.88 16.81
N ALA A 167 17.67 -5.23 15.57
CA ALA A 167 18.87 -5.94 15.20
C ALA A 167 20.15 -5.14 15.54
N TYR A 168 20.23 -3.88 15.12
CA TYR A 168 21.38 -3.01 15.43
C TYR A 168 21.52 -2.77 16.93
N THR A 169 20.40 -2.64 17.65
CA THR A 169 20.44 -2.51 19.11
C THR A 169 21.04 -3.75 19.78
N ILE A 170 20.74 -4.96 19.29
CA ILE A 170 21.29 -6.22 19.83
C ILE A 170 22.77 -6.38 19.47
N GLU A 171 23.16 -5.94 18.27
CA GLU A 171 24.53 -5.97 17.78
C GLU A 171 25.44 -4.98 18.51
N GLY A 172 24.88 -3.91 19.08
CA GLY A 172 25.63 -2.83 19.72
C GLY A 172 25.93 -1.65 18.79
N SER A 173 25.47 -1.72 17.53
CA SER A 173 25.52 -0.65 16.52
C SER A 173 24.27 0.23 16.51
N GLY A 174 23.34 0.00 17.44
CA GLY A 174 22.08 0.73 17.54
C GLY A 174 22.22 2.13 18.16
N PRO A 175 21.09 2.85 18.31
CA PRO A 175 21.10 4.21 18.82
C PRO A 175 21.61 4.32 20.25
N ASP A 176 22.37 5.39 20.54
CA ASP A 176 22.96 5.64 21.86
C ASP A 176 21.88 5.94 22.92
N GLY A 177 21.56 4.92 23.71
CA GLY A 177 20.66 5.02 24.85
C GLY A 177 19.17 5.09 24.49
N LEU A 178 18.33 5.11 25.53
CA LEU A 178 16.88 4.96 25.38
C LEU A 178 16.21 6.15 24.66
N ILE A 179 16.75 7.36 24.81
CA ILE A 179 16.16 8.57 24.23
C ILE A 179 16.29 8.54 22.70
N GLU A 180 17.48 8.24 22.18
CA GLU A 180 17.70 8.15 20.73
C GLU A 180 16.98 6.94 20.13
N TRP A 181 16.92 5.83 20.85
CA TRP A 181 16.12 4.68 20.44
C TRP A 181 14.64 5.02 20.27
N ILE A 182 14.04 5.74 21.24
CA ILE A 182 12.65 6.20 21.15
C ILE A 182 12.47 7.20 20.00
N LYS A 183 13.41 8.13 19.80
CA LYS A 183 13.35 9.08 18.68
C LYS A 183 13.31 8.36 17.33
N ILE A 184 14.19 7.38 17.12
CA ILE A 184 14.22 6.61 15.87
C ILE A 184 12.97 5.75 15.74
N PHE A 185 12.50 5.11 16.81
CA PHE A 185 11.23 4.40 16.82
C PHE A 185 10.06 5.29 16.35
N VAL A 186 9.94 6.50 16.90
CA VAL A 186 8.90 7.46 16.50
C VAL A 186 9.08 7.88 15.03
N ARG A 187 10.30 8.15 14.58
CA ARG A 187 10.58 8.46 13.16
C ARG A 187 10.13 7.35 12.23
N ILE A 188 10.40 6.08 12.57
CA ILE A 188 9.95 4.91 11.79
C ILE A 188 8.42 4.86 11.69
N ILE A 189 7.72 5.05 12.81
CA ILE A 189 6.25 5.02 12.84
C ILE A 189 5.66 6.18 12.02
N VAL A 190 6.20 7.39 12.16
CA VAL A 190 5.70 8.58 11.45
C VAL A 190 6.00 8.49 9.95
N ALA A 191 7.23 8.15 9.55
CA ALA A 191 7.62 8.04 8.15
C ALA A 191 6.90 6.88 7.44
N GLY A 192 6.90 5.69 8.04
CA GLY A 192 6.18 4.53 7.50
C GLY A 192 4.66 4.77 7.45
N GLY A 193 4.10 5.41 8.48
CA GLY A 193 2.70 5.82 8.51
C GLY A 193 2.33 6.82 7.40
N ALA A 194 3.17 7.84 7.18
CA ALA A 194 2.96 8.83 6.13
C ALA A 194 3.01 8.21 4.73
N ILE A 195 4.04 7.41 4.44
CA ILE A 195 4.20 6.71 3.16
C ILE A 195 3.02 5.76 2.93
N SER A 196 2.69 4.92 3.90
CA SER A 196 1.59 3.96 3.78
C SER A 196 0.23 4.66 3.56
N ALA A 197 -0.02 5.79 4.20
CA ALA A 197 -1.23 6.58 3.98
C ALA A 197 -1.31 7.15 2.55
N ALA A 198 -0.22 7.75 2.07
CA ALA A 198 -0.15 8.36 0.74
C ALA A 198 -0.32 7.30 -0.37
N PHE A 199 0.41 6.19 -0.27
CA PHE A 199 0.30 5.07 -1.22
C PHE A 199 -1.07 4.40 -1.16
N THR A 200 -1.69 4.28 0.02
CA THR A 200 -3.06 3.76 0.16
C THR A 200 -4.06 4.64 -0.59
N ALA A 201 -4.05 5.95 -0.33
CA ALA A 201 -5.00 6.88 -0.91
C ALA A 201 -4.88 6.91 -2.45
N ALA A 202 -3.65 7.02 -2.95
CA ALA A 202 -3.34 7.05 -4.37
C ALA A 202 -3.73 5.75 -5.09
N SER A 203 -3.35 4.61 -4.53
CA SER A 203 -3.62 3.31 -5.15
C SER A 203 -5.11 2.96 -5.16
N LEU A 204 -5.83 3.28 -4.09
CA LEU A 204 -7.28 3.10 -4.05
C LEU A 204 -8.00 4.07 -4.98
N ALA A 205 -7.51 5.31 -5.13
CA ALA A 205 -8.05 6.27 -6.08
C ALA A 205 -7.98 5.72 -7.50
N ALA A 206 -6.80 5.33 -7.97
CA ALA A 206 -6.64 4.73 -9.30
C ALA A 206 -7.46 3.44 -9.46
N ALA A 207 -7.49 2.57 -8.44
CA ALA A 207 -8.28 1.34 -8.48
C ALA A 207 -9.80 1.58 -8.54
N SER A 208 -10.30 2.68 -7.97
CA SER A 208 -11.73 3.00 -7.96
C SER A 208 -12.27 3.37 -9.35
N LEU A 209 -11.40 3.85 -10.25
CA LEU A 209 -11.80 4.42 -11.54
C LEU A 209 -12.25 3.36 -12.57
N THR A 210 -11.89 2.09 -12.39
CA THR A 210 -12.20 1.02 -13.35
C THR A 210 -12.70 -0.23 -12.65
N ASP A 211 -13.58 -0.98 -13.32
CA ASP A 211 -14.15 -2.24 -12.81
C ASP A 211 -13.35 -3.48 -13.29
N ARG A 212 -12.33 -3.29 -14.13
CA ARG A 212 -11.48 -4.37 -14.62
C ARG A 212 -10.14 -4.39 -13.89
N ARG A 213 -9.80 -5.54 -13.31
CA ARG A 213 -8.60 -5.71 -12.48
C ARG A 213 -7.32 -5.33 -13.21
N ALA A 214 -7.16 -5.78 -14.47
CA ALA A 214 -5.97 -5.47 -15.26
C ALA A 214 -5.79 -3.96 -15.48
N PHE A 215 -6.85 -3.25 -15.85
CA PHE A 215 -6.80 -1.80 -16.01
C PHE A 215 -6.58 -1.06 -14.69
N ALA A 216 -7.11 -1.57 -13.58
CA ALA A 216 -6.87 -0.99 -12.27
C ALA A 216 -5.39 -1.10 -11.87
N SER A 217 -4.79 -2.27 -12.08
CA SER A 217 -3.36 -2.51 -11.86
C SER A 217 -2.48 -1.62 -12.73
N VAL A 218 -2.77 -1.54 -14.03
CA VAL A 218 -2.03 -0.64 -14.94
C VAL A 218 -2.18 0.82 -14.51
N GLY A 219 -3.38 1.25 -14.14
CA GLY A 219 -3.63 2.61 -13.66
C GLY A 219 -2.84 2.95 -12.40
N VAL A 220 -2.75 2.02 -11.42
CA VAL A 220 -1.92 2.22 -10.23
C VAL A 220 -0.44 2.27 -10.60
N ILE A 221 0.05 1.36 -11.44
CA ILE A 221 1.46 1.35 -11.85
C ILE A 221 1.83 2.65 -12.59
N LEU A 222 0.99 3.11 -13.52
CA LEU A 222 1.20 4.37 -14.23
C LEU A 222 1.14 5.58 -13.30
N LEU A 223 0.25 5.57 -12.30
CA LEU A 223 0.21 6.64 -11.31
C LEU A 223 1.49 6.66 -10.46
N LEU A 224 1.98 5.51 -10.04
CA LEU A 224 3.13 5.41 -9.13
C LEU A 224 4.48 5.63 -9.83
N TRP A 225 4.73 4.92 -10.94
CA TRP A 225 5.97 5.04 -11.71
C TRP A 225 5.91 6.14 -12.76
N GLY A 226 4.79 6.22 -13.48
CA GLY A 226 4.64 7.18 -14.56
C GLY A 226 4.68 8.62 -14.06
N SER A 227 4.16 8.92 -12.86
CA SER A 227 4.30 10.25 -12.28
C SER A 227 5.75 10.64 -12.01
N GLY A 228 6.56 9.73 -11.47
CA GLY A 228 7.99 9.94 -11.28
C GLY A 228 8.72 10.20 -12.60
N PHE A 229 8.49 9.36 -13.62
CA PHE A 229 9.12 9.57 -14.94
C PHE A 229 8.69 10.86 -15.61
N VAL A 230 7.41 11.21 -15.55
CA VAL A 230 6.88 12.43 -16.17
C VAL A 230 7.43 13.67 -15.49
N THR A 231 7.41 13.72 -14.14
CA THR A 231 7.95 14.87 -13.41
C THR A 231 9.46 15.01 -13.60
N LEU A 232 10.21 13.91 -13.62
CA LEU A 232 11.64 13.90 -13.95
C LEU A 232 11.88 14.45 -15.36
N ALA A 233 11.14 14.01 -16.37
CA ALA A 233 11.28 14.53 -17.72
C ALA A 233 10.93 16.03 -17.81
N LEU A 234 9.88 16.47 -17.12
CA LEU A 234 9.47 17.88 -17.13
C LEU A 234 10.49 18.78 -16.42
N VAL A 235 10.99 18.37 -15.26
CA VAL A 235 11.92 19.21 -14.49
C VAL A 235 13.33 19.13 -15.05
N GLU A 236 13.88 17.93 -15.23
CA GLU A 236 15.29 17.76 -15.60
C GLU A 236 15.53 17.92 -17.11
N ALA A 237 14.63 17.39 -17.96
CA ALA A 237 14.83 17.44 -19.41
C ALA A 237 14.21 18.66 -20.08
N ALA A 238 13.18 19.26 -19.48
CA ALA A 238 12.51 20.46 -20.00
C ALA A 238 12.73 21.72 -19.14
N ASP A 239 13.64 21.67 -18.15
CA ASP A 239 14.06 22.77 -17.29
C ASP A 239 12.87 23.52 -16.63
N MET A 240 11.85 22.77 -16.23
CA MET A 240 10.68 23.32 -15.54
C MET A 240 10.92 23.46 -14.03
N SER A 241 10.04 24.20 -13.35
CA SER A 241 10.13 24.40 -11.90
C SER A 241 10.11 23.08 -11.10
N ALA A 242 11.01 22.96 -10.14
CA ALA A 242 11.07 21.84 -9.18
C ALA A 242 9.76 21.61 -8.38
N ASN A 243 8.88 22.61 -8.30
CA ASN A 243 7.56 22.46 -7.68
C ASN A 243 6.71 21.36 -8.35
N ILE A 244 7.02 21.00 -9.61
CA ILE A 244 6.35 19.91 -10.35
C ILE A 244 6.60 18.55 -9.71
N TYR A 245 7.68 18.37 -8.93
CA TYR A 245 7.89 17.14 -8.15
C TYR A 245 6.81 16.89 -7.09
N ALA A 246 5.94 17.86 -6.78
CA ALA A 246 4.76 17.60 -5.96
C ALA A 246 3.83 16.53 -6.57
N PHE A 247 3.88 16.33 -7.90
CA PHE A 247 3.12 15.28 -8.59
C PHE A 247 3.83 13.92 -8.62
N ASP A 248 5.07 13.84 -8.16
CA ASP A 248 5.78 12.56 -7.99
C ASP A 248 5.46 11.99 -6.62
N LEU A 249 4.49 11.08 -6.54
CA LEU A 249 4.10 10.49 -5.26
C LEU A 249 5.26 9.74 -4.60
N GLY A 250 6.04 8.98 -5.37
CA GLY A 250 7.15 8.20 -4.85
C GLY A 250 8.24 9.12 -4.28
N GLY A 251 8.73 10.04 -5.10
CA GLY A 251 9.79 10.97 -4.72
C GLY A 251 9.38 11.95 -3.61
N ILE A 252 8.16 12.51 -3.64
CA ILE A 252 7.73 13.45 -2.61
C ILE A 252 7.48 12.76 -1.26
N SER A 253 7.08 11.48 -1.26
CA SER A 253 6.93 10.69 -0.05
C SER A 253 8.29 10.33 0.54
N ASP A 254 9.26 10.00 -0.30
CA ASP A 254 10.64 9.76 0.12
C ASP A 254 11.28 11.01 0.71
N GLU A 255 11.08 12.16 0.07
CA GLU A 255 11.57 13.44 0.55
C GLU A 255 10.94 13.84 1.91
N LEU A 256 9.66 13.55 2.13
CA LEU A 256 9.03 13.74 3.44
C LEU A 256 9.68 12.85 4.52
N LYS A 257 9.99 11.59 4.18
CA LYS A 257 10.71 10.68 5.06
C LYS A 257 12.10 11.24 5.39
N ASN A 258 12.87 11.70 4.41
CA ASN A 258 14.18 12.33 4.65
C ASN A 258 14.08 13.47 5.68
N ARG A 259 13.09 14.36 5.53
CA ARG A 259 12.84 15.47 6.46
C ARG A 259 12.45 15.01 7.87
N ILE A 260 11.67 13.92 8.00
CA ILE A 260 11.33 13.32 9.29
C ILE A 260 12.57 12.80 10.02
N TYR A 261 13.52 12.23 9.26
CA TYR A 261 14.82 11.80 9.79
C TYR A 261 15.80 12.96 9.99
N SER A 262 15.40 14.20 9.69
CA SER A 262 16.24 15.40 9.75
C SER A 262 17.46 15.32 8.82
N ILE A 263 17.28 14.64 7.70
CA ILE A 263 18.25 14.50 6.62
C ILE A 263 17.74 15.39 5.50
N GLU A 264 18.40 16.52 5.29
CA GLU A 264 18.07 17.43 4.19
C GLU A 264 18.94 17.05 2.98
N GLY A 265 18.31 16.73 1.84
CA GLY A 265 18.99 16.66 0.54
C GLY A 265 19.90 15.46 0.25
N ILE A 266 19.60 14.26 0.76
CA ILE A 266 20.33 13.02 0.40
C ILE A 266 19.43 12.08 -0.41
N ASP A 267 20.00 11.55 -1.49
CA ASP A 267 19.32 10.75 -2.51
C ASP A 267 18.61 9.49 -1.99
N PRO A 268 17.52 9.04 -2.64
CA PRO A 268 16.78 7.82 -2.29
C PRO A 268 17.59 6.51 -2.30
N ILE A 269 18.84 6.53 -2.79
CA ILE A 269 19.69 5.35 -3.01
C ILE A 269 21.00 5.41 -2.18
N GLY A 270 21.16 6.37 -1.26
CA GLY A 270 22.32 6.39 -0.36
C GLY A 270 23.65 6.74 -1.04
N ALA A 271 23.61 7.41 -2.20
CA ALA A 271 24.76 8.19 -2.61
C ALA A 271 24.91 9.37 -1.66
N GLN A 272 26.12 9.58 -1.14
CA GLN A 272 26.52 10.81 -0.48
C GLN A 272 26.01 11.99 -1.34
N GLY A 273 25.47 13.05 -0.69
CA GLY A 273 25.06 14.26 -1.40
C GLY A 273 26.14 14.68 -2.41
N PRO A 274 25.76 15.32 -3.53
CA PRO A 274 26.51 15.31 -4.77
C PRO A 274 28.00 15.55 -4.49
N GLY A 275 28.81 14.54 -4.80
CA GLY A 275 30.22 14.80 -5.02
C GLY A 275 30.33 15.91 -6.08
N PRO A 276 31.36 16.75 -6.04
CA PRO A 276 31.54 17.85 -7.00
C PRO A 276 31.54 17.42 -8.49
N ASP A 277 31.52 16.11 -8.76
CA ASP A 277 31.63 15.48 -10.08
C ASP A 277 30.38 14.66 -10.51
N ASP A 278 29.31 14.57 -9.71
CA ASP A 278 28.06 13.87 -10.09
C ASP A 278 27.09 14.80 -10.83
N ASP A 279 27.25 14.88 -12.15
CA ASP A 279 26.58 15.85 -13.04
C ASP A 279 25.07 15.57 -13.29
N PHE A 280 24.54 14.41 -12.84
CA PHE A 280 23.13 14.06 -12.97
C PHE A 280 22.62 13.18 -11.83
N SER A 281 21.94 13.78 -10.84
CA SER A 281 21.18 13.07 -9.81
C SER A 281 19.67 13.24 -10.03
N PRO A 282 18.95 12.17 -10.44
CA PRO A 282 17.50 12.17 -10.71
C PRO A 282 16.61 12.79 -9.63
N GLY A 283 16.22 14.04 -9.85
CA GLY A 283 15.33 14.79 -8.96
C GLY A 283 15.97 15.21 -7.64
N ALA A 284 17.27 15.50 -7.70
CA ALA A 284 17.98 16.32 -6.72
C ALA A 284 17.28 17.66 -6.45
N GLY A 285 16.56 18.20 -7.45
CA GLY A 285 15.75 19.42 -7.30
C GLY A 285 14.68 19.35 -6.19
N ARG A 286 14.31 18.16 -5.71
CA ARG A 286 13.40 17.99 -4.56
C ARG A 286 13.98 18.53 -3.25
N ALA A 287 15.31 18.48 -3.09
CA ALA A 287 16.00 19.00 -1.90
C ALA A 287 15.79 20.50 -1.71
N GLY A 288 15.66 21.25 -2.81
CA GLY A 288 15.40 22.70 -2.77
C GLY A 288 13.98 23.09 -2.37
N LEU A 289 13.05 22.14 -2.23
CA LEU A 289 11.67 22.41 -1.82
C LEU A 289 11.59 22.73 -0.32
N SER A 290 10.63 23.57 0.07
CA SER A 290 10.46 23.92 1.49
C SER A 290 9.81 22.80 2.33
N THR A 291 10.22 22.74 3.60
CA THR A 291 9.50 22.16 4.76
C THR A 291 8.03 21.78 4.52
N THR A 292 7.30 22.89 4.45
CA THR A 292 5.86 22.99 4.41
C THR A 292 5.30 22.56 3.08
N PHE A 293 6.01 22.81 1.97
CA PHE A 293 5.57 22.41 0.64
C PHE A 293 5.54 20.89 0.49
N VAL A 294 6.61 20.20 0.91
CA VAL A 294 6.69 18.73 0.84
C VAL A 294 5.62 18.08 1.73
N ALA A 295 5.44 18.58 2.95
CA ALA A 295 4.39 18.12 3.85
C ALA A 295 2.99 18.36 3.26
N ALA A 296 2.74 19.55 2.69
CA ALA A 296 1.46 19.89 2.06
C ALA A 296 1.18 19.03 0.83
N ALA A 297 2.19 18.74 0.00
CA ALA A 297 2.05 17.88 -1.17
C ALA A 297 1.65 16.44 -0.78
N ASN A 298 2.27 15.88 0.25
CA ASN A 298 1.90 14.55 0.77
C ASN A 298 0.47 14.53 1.33
N LEU A 299 0.08 15.55 2.12
CA LEU A 299 -1.30 15.68 2.60
C LEU A 299 -2.29 15.85 1.45
N ALA A 300 -1.92 16.59 0.41
CA ALA A 300 -2.73 16.76 -0.79
C ALA A 300 -2.94 15.42 -1.52
N TRP A 301 -1.90 14.58 -1.65
CA TRP A 301 -2.05 13.23 -2.20
C TRP A 301 -3.05 12.37 -1.43
N VAL A 302 -3.00 12.41 -0.10
CA VAL A 302 -3.95 11.69 0.77
C VAL A 302 -5.37 12.23 0.59
N ALA A 303 -5.52 13.56 0.60
CA ALA A 303 -6.82 14.23 0.50
C ALA A 303 -7.47 14.01 -0.88
N VAL A 304 -6.72 14.24 -1.97
CA VAL A 304 -7.17 14.05 -3.35
C VAL A 304 -7.50 12.59 -3.61
N GLY A 305 -6.61 11.67 -3.22
CA GLY A 305 -6.86 10.24 -3.38
C GLY A 305 -8.15 9.79 -2.68
N SER A 306 -8.32 10.21 -1.42
CA SER A 306 -9.54 9.93 -0.64
C SER A 306 -10.79 10.55 -1.26
N ALA A 307 -10.71 11.79 -1.76
CA ALA A 307 -11.81 12.49 -2.41
C ALA A 307 -12.24 11.80 -3.71
N VAL A 308 -11.29 11.33 -4.52
CA VAL A 308 -11.59 10.59 -5.77
C VAL A 308 -12.34 9.30 -5.47
N VAL A 309 -11.86 8.51 -4.50
CA VAL A 309 -12.53 7.26 -4.09
C VAL A 309 -13.95 7.55 -3.59
N TRP A 310 -14.11 8.55 -2.72
CA TRP A 310 -15.40 8.94 -2.18
C TRP A 310 -16.38 9.40 -3.27
N TRP A 311 -15.92 10.28 -4.16
CA TRP A 311 -16.70 10.80 -5.29
C TRP A 311 -17.20 9.68 -6.19
N ARG A 312 -16.33 8.73 -6.54
CA ARG A 312 -16.67 7.61 -7.40
C ARG A 312 -17.76 6.73 -6.78
N TYR A 313 -17.61 6.34 -5.51
CA TYR A 313 -18.55 5.47 -4.83
C TYR A 313 -19.87 6.14 -4.45
N ARG A 314 -19.91 7.47 -4.33
CA ARG A 314 -21.17 8.21 -4.19
C ARG A 314 -22.03 8.13 -5.45
N ARG A 315 -21.42 8.02 -6.63
CA ARG A 315 -22.12 7.97 -7.92
C ARG A 315 -22.50 6.58 -8.41
N LEU A 316 -22.07 5.52 -7.73
CA LEU A 316 -22.45 4.15 -8.11
C LEU A 316 -23.96 3.95 -7.93
N ALA A 317 -24.64 3.72 -9.05
CA ALA A 317 -26.02 3.25 -9.08
C ALA A 317 -26.04 1.79 -8.66
N MET A 318 -26.78 1.48 -7.60
CA MET A 318 -26.99 0.10 -7.18
C MET A 318 -28.19 -0.39 -7.99
N SER A 319 -28.01 -1.42 -8.82
CA SER A 319 -29.14 -2.11 -9.43
C SER A 319 -30.02 -2.62 -8.29
N ARG A 320 -31.21 -2.04 -8.14
CA ARG A 320 -32.24 -2.56 -7.24
C ARG A 320 -32.87 -3.79 -7.84
#